data_AF-D9MQJ6-F1
#
_entry.id   AF-D9MQJ6-F1
#
_cell.length_a   1.000
_cell.length_b   1.000
_cell.length_c   1.000
_cell.angle_alpha   90.00
_cell.angle_beta   90.00
_cell.angle_gamma   90.00
#
_symmetry.space_group_name_H-M   'P 1'
#
loop_
_entity.id
_entity.type
_entity.pdbx_description
1 polymer ?
#
loop_
_entity_poly.entity_id
_entity_poly.type
_entity_poly.pdbx_seq_one_letter_code
_entity_poly.pdbx_strand_id
1 'polypeptide(L)'
;PARYGKFLALLDLNKRELEYERQSPFHAVRLHLLPTWQYPVYGLNATIWDTPDTNHTGYVFVDLAERYARMDFNLTEDASQNLQMVGYIPDSRSGYLDIWRNYDEIRVIDVSSYLKMNHSRLITGRFHWRPSIRGELLEKINSVGN
;
A
#
# COMPACT_ATOMS: atom_id res chain seq x y z
N PRO A 1 -29.45 -13.92 -20.30
CA PRO A 1 -29.65 -13.36 -18.94
C PRO A 1 -28.98 -11.98 -18.81
N ALA A 2 -29.77 -10.92 -18.54
CA ALA A 2 -29.24 -9.57 -18.38
C ALA A 2 -28.40 -9.48 -17.10
N ARG A 3 -27.11 -9.14 -17.25
CA ARG A 3 -26.17 -8.93 -16.14
C ARG A 3 -26.37 -7.49 -15.65
N TYR A 4 -27.07 -7.32 -14.53
CA TYR A 4 -27.19 -6.03 -13.86
C TYR A 4 -26.05 -5.89 -12.85
N GLY A 5 -25.38 -4.74 -12.85
CA GLY A 5 -24.41 -4.34 -11.84
C GLY A 5 -24.78 -2.99 -11.28
N LYS A 6 -24.56 -2.78 -9.98
CA LYS A 6 -24.78 -1.48 -9.33
C LYS A 6 -23.44 -0.84 -9.02
N PHE A 7 -23.34 0.43 -9.34
CA PHE A 7 -22.16 1.27 -9.13
C PHE A 7 -22.58 2.44 -8.25
N LEU A 8 -21.88 2.63 -7.13
CA LEU A 8 -22.09 3.72 -6.19
C LEU A 8 -20.73 4.31 -5.82
N ALA A 9 -20.59 5.62 -5.97
CA ALA A 9 -19.43 6.37 -5.48
C ALA A 9 -19.95 7.51 -4.62
N LEU A 10 -19.46 7.60 -3.39
CA LEU A 10 -19.82 8.60 -2.39
C LEU A 10 -18.57 9.37 -2.01
N LEU A 11 -18.63 10.69 -2.16
CA LEU A 11 -17.57 11.61 -1.75
C LEU A 11 -18.15 12.55 -0.69
N ASP A 12 -17.79 12.33 0.57
CA ASP A 12 -18.13 13.25 1.66
C ASP A 12 -17.00 14.29 1.77
N LEU A 13 -17.24 15.50 1.27
CA LEU A 13 -16.27 16.60 1.32
C LEU A 13 -16.04 17.15 2.73
N ASN A 14 -17.01 16.99 3.65
CA ASN A 14 -16.88 17.48 5.03
C ASN A 14 -15.95 16.58 5.83
N LYS A 15 -16.12 15.26 5.69
CA LYS A 15 -15.29 14.27 6.35
C LYS A 15 -14.05 13.85 5.54
N ARG A 16 -13.97 14.28 4.28
CA ARG A 16 -12.95 13.89 3.29
C ARG A 16 -12.92 12.38 3.04
N GLU A 17 -14.06 11.72 3.11
CA GLU A 17 -14.18 10.27 2.93
C GLU A 17 -14.57 9.98 1.47
N LEU A 18 -13.93 8.97 0.89
CA LEU A 18 -14.28 8.46 -0.42
C LEU A 18 -14.68 6.98 -0.27
N GLU A 19 -15.95 6.70 -0.53
CA GLU A 19 -16.49 5.36 -0.60
C GLU A 19 -16.80 5.02 -2.05
N TYR A 20 -16.40 3.82 -2.46
CA TYR A 20 -16.68 3.26 -3.76
C TYR A 20 -17.22 1.85 -3.58
N GLU A 21 -18.35 1.54 -4.20
CA GLU A 21 -18.98 0.24 -4.13
C GLU A 21 -19.40 -0.23 -5.52
N ARG A 22 -18.95 -1.43 -5.88
CA ARG A 22 -19.31 -2.14 -7.10
C ARG A 22 -19.93 -3.47 -6.73
N GLN A 23 -21.20 -3.63 -7.08
CA GLN A 23 -21.92 -4.89 -6.92
C GLN A 23 -22.08 -5.57 -8.29
N SER A 24 -21.57 -6.80 -8.39
CA SER A 24 -21.83 -7.71 -9.49
C SER A 24 -22.69 -8.88 -8.98
N PRO A 25 -23.27 -9.72 -9.87
CA PRO A 25 -24.11 -10.85 -9.45
C PRO A 25 -23.40 -11.89 -8.57
N PHE A 26 -22.06 -11.91 -8.56
CA PHE A 26 -21.26 -12.91 -7.83
C PHE A 26 -20.28 -12.30 -6.82
N HIS A 27 -19.85 -11.04 -7.00
CA HIS A 27 -18.86 -10.37 -6.16
C HIS A 27 -19.28 -8.94 -5.83
N ALA A 28 -19.06 -8.51 -4.59
CA ALA A 28 -19.26 -7.13 -4.16
C ALA A 28 -17.95 -6.56 -3.61
N VAL A 29 -17.44 -5.53 -4.27
CA VAL A 29 -16.22 -4.83 -3.88
C VAL A 29 -16.59 -3.47 -3.34
N ARG A 30 -16.24 -3.20 -2.07
CA ARG A 30 -16.33 -1.88 -1.46
C ARG A 30 -14.94 -1.38 -1.11
N LEU A 31 -14.61 -0.16 -1.51
CA LEU A 31 -13.38 0.55 -1.21
C LEU A 31 -13.73 1.77 -0.36
N HIS A 32 -13.10 1.92 0.80
CA HIS A 32 -13.22 3.10 1.64
C HIS A 32 -11.84 3.71 1.84
N LEU A 33 -11.72 4.97 1.47
CA LEU A 33 -10.49 5.76 1.51
C LEU A 33 -10.69 6.95 2.43
N LEU A 34 -9.83 7.04 3.44
CA LEU A 34 -9.79 8.11 4.43
C LEU A 34 -8.43 8.82 4.36
N PRO A 35 -8.28 9.81 3.48
CA PRO A 35 -7.06 10.60 3.39
C PRO A 35 -6.94 11.66 4.50
N THR A 36 -5.77 11.72 5.12
CA THR A 36 -5.36 12.74 6.09
C THR A 36 -4.38 13.70 5.40
N TRP A 37 -4.78 14.97 5.26
CA TRP A 37 -3.95 16.03 4.66
C TRP A 37 -3.67 17.12 5.69
N GLN A 38 -2.72 16.87 6.60
CA GLN A 38 -2.39 17.83 7.66
C GLN A 38 -0.88 17.98 7.77
N TYR A 39 -0.33 19.06 7.21
CA TYR A 39 1.10 19.34 7.32
C TYR A 39 1.59 19.26 8.78
N PRO A 40 2.68 18.51 9.08
CA PRO A 40 3.62 17.86 8.16
C PRO A 40 3.29 16.41 7.77
N VAL A 41 2.18 15.86 8.25
CA VAL A 41 1.78 14.45 8.10
C VAL A 41 0.70 14.28 7.03
N TYR A 42 1.00 13.44 6.05
CA TYR A 42 0.07 13.04 5.01
C TYR A 42 -0.18 11.55 5.13
N GLY A 43 -1.44 11.14 5.14
CA GLY A 43 -1.82 9.75 5.31
C GLY A 43 -2.99 9.36 4.44
N LEU A 44 -3.16 8.06 4.24
CA LEU A 44 -4.29 7.46 3.57
C LEU A 44 -4.57 6.12 4.23
N ASN A 45 -5.71 6.01 4.89
CA ASN A 45 -6.23 4.72 5.31
C ASN A 45 -7.13 4.18 4.19
N ALA A 46 -6.90 2.93 3.81
CA ALA A 46 -7.65 2.26 2.77
C ALA A 46 -8.21 0.94 3.31
N THR A 47 -9.49 0.70 3.10
CA THR A 47 -10.12 -0.59 3.37
C THR A 47 -10.81 -1.08 2.12
N ILE A 48 -10.55 -2.32 1.74
CA ILE A 48 -11.16 -3.01 0.61
C ILE A 48 -11.91 -4.21 1.19
N TRP A 49 -13.22 -4.20 1.07
CA TRP A 49 -14.05 -5.37 1.36
C TRP A 49 -14.37 -6.05 0.03
N ASP A 50 -13.89 -7.28 -0.14
CA ASP A 50 -14.19 -8.12 -1.30
C ASP A 50 -15.05 -9.29 -0.82
N THR A 51 -16.38 -9.10 -0.85
CA THR A 51 -17.34 -10.09 -0.36
C THR A 51 -17.62 -11.13 -1.46
N PRO A 52 -17.55 -12.44 -1.16
CA PRO A 52 -17.50 -13.06 0.18
C PRO A 52 -16.10 -13.42 0.70
N ASP A 53 -15.05 -13.23 -0.10
CA ASP A 53 -13.83 -14.00 0.07
C ASP A 53 -12.77 -13.36 0.98
N THR A 54 -12.60 -12.03 1.01
CA THR A 54 -11.56 -11.43 1.87
C THR A 54 -11.74 -9.94 2.15
N ASN A 55 -11.42 -9.53 3.37
CA ASN A 55 -11.24 -8.13 3.75
C ASN A 55 -9.75 -7.78 3.74
N HIS A 56 -9.39 -6.70 3.04
CA HIS A 56 -8.04 -6.15 3.03
C HIS A 56 -8.07 -4.77 3.68
N THR A 57 -7.17 -4.51 4.62
CA THR A 57 -7.05 -3.21 5.29
C THR A 57 -5.63 -2.72 5.17
N GLY A 58 -5.45 -1.41 5.04
CA GLY A 58 -4.11 -0.85 5.02
C GLY A 58 -4.09 0.63 5.35
N TYR A 59 -2.90 1.08 5.73
CA TYR A 59 -2.60 2.48 5.90
C TYR A 59 -1.27 2.80 5.26
N VAL A 60 -1.17 4.00 4.71
CA VAL A 60 0.10 4.60 4.31
C VAL A 60 0.17 5.99 4.89
N PHE A 61 1.33 6.37 5.43
CA PHE A 61 1.56 7.74 5.84
C PHE A 61 3.00 8.17 5.57
N VAL A 62 3.16 9.48 5.44
CA VAL A 62 4.41 10.19 5.22
C VAL A 62 4.44 11.38 6.16
N ASP A 63 5.49 11.45 6.96
CA ASP A 63 5.82 12.61 7.78
C ASP A 63 6.99 13.36 7.12
N LEU A 64 6.71 14.57 6.64
CA LEU A 64 7.71 15.40 5.97
C LEU A 64 8.68 16.08 6.96
N ALA A 65 8.28 16.28 8.21
CA ALA A 65 9.15 16.87 9.22
C ALA A 65 10.22 15.86 9.64
N GLU A 66 9.82 14.62 9.88
CA GLU A 66 10.72 13.51 10.26
C GLU A 66 11.34 12.80 9.03
N ARG A 67 10.94 13.18 7.81
CA ARG A 67 11.36 12.54 6.53
C ARG A 67 11.19 11.03 6.57
N TYR A 68 10.04 10.61 7.09
CA TYR A 68 9.69 9.23 7.36
C TYR A 68 8.45 8.84 6.56
N ALA A 69 8.43 7.64 6.03
CA ALA A 69 7.30 7.07 5.33
C ALA A 69 7.09 5.63 5.80
N ARG A 70 5.82 5.26 6.04
CA ARG A 70 5.46 3.91 6.41
C ARG A 70 4.18 3.49 5.71
N MET A 71 4.15 2.23 5.34
CA MET A 71 2.98 1.57 4.78
C MET A 71 2.79 0.23 5.47
N ASP A 72 1.54 -0.11 5.73
CA ASP A 72 1.14 -1.43 6.22
C ASP A 72 -0.17 -1.82 5.53
N PHE A 73 -0.17 -2.97 4.87
CA PHE A 73 -1.33 -3.51 4.18
C PHE A 73 -1.52 -4.96 4.63
N ASN A 74 -2.59 -5.22 5.36
CA ASN A 74 -3.05 -6.56 5.69
C ASN A 74 -3.80 -7.14 4.49
N LEU A 75 -3.26 -8.25 3.99
CA LEU A 75 -3.80 -9.01 2.87
C LEU A 75 -4.80 -10.08 3.34
N THR A 76 -4.87 -10.36 4.63
CA THR A 76 -5.84 -11.26 5.25
C THR A 76 -6.49 -10.58 6.44
N GLU A 77 -7.69 -11.05 6.81
CA GLU A 77 -8.46 -10.48 7.93
C GLU A 77 -7.78 -10.71 9.29
N ASP A 78 -7.03 -11.80 9.42
CA ASP A 78 -6.23 -12.16 10.60
C ASP A 78 -4.82 -11.54 10.62
N ALA A 79 -4.47 -10.76 9.59
CA ALA A 79 -3.14 -10.16 9.39
C ALA A 79 -1.96 -11.15 9.32
N SER A 80 -2.23 -12.45 9.11
CA SER A 80 -1.21 -13.48 8.85
C SER A 80 -0.33 -13.13 7.66
N GLN A 81 -0.93 -12.50 6.65
CA GLN A 81 -0.22 -11.99 5.48
C GLN A 81 -0.32 -10.47 5.44
N ASN A 82 0.83 -9.80 5.47
CA ASN A 82 0.88 -8.35 5.34
C ASN A 82 2.04 -7.89 4.46
N LEU A 83 1.85 -6.72 3.86
CA LEU A 83 2.83 -5.99 3.07
C LEU A 83 3.20 -4.73 3.85
N GLN A 84 4.49 -4.58 4.14
CA GLN A 84 5.02 -3.45 4.88
C GLN A 84 6.04 -2.70 4.05
N MET A 85 6.05 -1.38 4.22
CA MET A 85 7.12 -0.50 3.72
C MET A 85 7.57 0.39 4.85
N VAL A 86 8.88 0.57 4.94
CA VAL A 86 9.47 1.64 5.73
C VAL A 86 10.50 2.36 4.88
N GLY A 87 10.39 3.68 4.82
CA GLY A 87 11.37 4.55 4.22
C GLY A 87 11.70 5.69 5.17
N TYR A 88 12.98 6.04 5.28
CA TYR A 88 13.38 7.14 6.14
C TYR A 88 14.71 7.75 5.68
N ILE A 89 14.87 9.05 5.97
CA ILE A 89 16.05 9.84 5.65
C ILE A 89 16.59 10.41 6.97
N PRO A 90 17.48 9.70 7.67
CA PRO A 90 17.95 10.14 8.98
C PRO A 90 18.86 11.37 8.88
N ASP A 91 19.55 11.57 7.75
CA ASP A 91 20.32 12.79 7.47
C ASP A 91 20.29 13.13 5.96
N SER A 92 20.84 14.29 5.58
CA SER A 92 20.91 14.70 4.17
C SER A 92 21.84 13.84 3.29
N ARG A 93 22.48 12.82 3.87
CA ARG A 93 23.48 11.98 3.22
C ARG A 93 23.07 10.52 3.16
N SER A 94 21.94 10.13 3.73
CA SER A 94 21.53 8.74 3.77
C SER A 94 20.03 8.59 3.63
N GLY A 95 19.63 7.55 2.90
CA GLY A 95 18.24 7.23 2.66
C GLY A 95 18.07 5.72 2.61
N TYR A 96 16.98 5.27 3.20
CA TYR A 96 16.63 3.86 3.29
C TYR A 96 15.20 3.70 2.79
N LEU A 97 14.96 2.64 2.03
CA LEU A 97 13.63 2.23 1.61
C LEU A 97 13.59 0.71 1.53
N ASP A 98 12.81 0.09 2.39
CA ASP A 98 12.60 -1.34 2.41
C ASP A 98 11.10 -1.64 2.27
N ILE A 99 10.79 -2.61 1.41
CA ILE A 99 9.45 -3.15 1.17
C ILE A 99 9.55 -4.67 1.32
N TRP A 100 8.74 -5.22 2.20
CA TRP A 100 8.71 -6.66 2.45
C TRP A 100 7.30 -7.16 2.70
N ARG A 101 7.10 -8.43 2.43
CA ARG A 101 5.90 -9.18 2.77
C ARG A 101 6.19 -10.14 3.89
N ASN A 102 5.31 -10.19 4.88
CA ASN A 102 5.29 -11.26 5.86
C ASN A 102 4.19 -12.24 5.45
N TYR A 103 4.55 -13.51 5.43
CA TYR A 103 3.65 -14.66 5.45
C TYR A 103 3.90 -15.39 6.78
N ASP A 104 2.98 -16.26 7.21
CA ASP A 104 3.00 -16.91 8.54
C ASP A 104 4.39 -17.27 9.08
N GLU A 105 5.23 -17.93 8.27
CA GLU A 105 6.54 -18.40 8.70
C GLU A 105 7.71 -17.76 7.93
N ILE A 106 7.44 -16.96 6.89
CA ILE A 106 8.47 -16.44 6.00
C ILE A 106 8.32 -14.94 5.76
N ARG A 107 9.46 -14.24 5.81
CA ARG A 107 9.58 -12.85 5.35
C ARG A 107 10.27 -12.82 3.99
N VAL A 108 9.62 -12.19 3.02
CA VAL A 108 10.16 -11.98 1.68
C VAL A 108 10.44 -10.51 1.49
N ILE A 109 11.71 -10.15 1.27
CA ILE A 109 12.10 -8.78 0.93
C ILE A 109 11.92 -8.60 -0.57
N ASP A 110 11.04 -7.69 -0.97
CA ASP A 110 10.75 -7.44 -2.38
C ASP A 110 11.64 -6.35 -2.95
N VAL A 111 11.82 -5.27 -2.20
CA VAL A 111 12.68 -4.15 -2.56
C VAL A 111 13.44 -3.72 -1.32
N SER A 112 14.75 -3.57 -1.47
CA SER A 112 15.59 -2.94 -0.47
C SER A 112 16.53 -1.97 -1.17
N SER A 113 16.47 -0.72 -0.77
CA SER A 113 17.30 0.34 -1.29
C SER A 113 17.99 1.07 -0.16
N TYR A 114 19.28 1.25 -0.35
CA TYR A 114 20.11 2.06 0.51
C TYR A 114 20.89 3.06 -0.33
N LEU A 115 20.92 4.30 0.13
CA LEU A 115 21.74 5.36 -0.42
C LEU A 115 22.58 5.96 0.71
N LYS A 116 23.89 6.12 0.48
CA LYS A 116 24.79 6.87 1.35
C LYS A 116 25.69 7.78 0.55
N MET A 117 25.90 8.99 1.03
CA MET A 117 26.91 9.89 0.52
C MET A 117 28.05 10.00 1.52
N ASN A 118 29.28 9.81 1.06
CA ASN A 118 30.46 9.99 1.90
C ASN A 118 30.86 11.48 2.01
N HIS A 119 31.94 11.75 2.76
CA HIS A 119 32.42 13.12 3.00
C HIS A 119 32.87 13.84 1.71
N SER A 120 33.41 13.10 0.74
CA SER A 120 33.85 13.62 -0.57
C SER A 120 32.72 13.70 -1.61
N ARG A 121 31.45 13.57 -1.18
CA ARG A 121 30.25 13.55 -2.03
C ARG A 121 30.16 12.37 -3.00
N LEU A 122 30.93 11.31 -2.78
CA LEU A 122 30.73 10.05 -3.49
C LEU A 122 29.45 9.41 -2.98
N ILE A 123 28.55 9.08 -3.90
CA ILE A 123 27.31 8.39 -3.60
C ILE A 123 27.55 6.89 -3.75
N THR A 124 27.28 6.14 -2.69
CA THR A 124 27.25 4.68 -2.67
C THR A 124 25.81 4.24 -2.47
N GLY A 125 25.29 3.45 -3.40
CA GLY A 125 23.94 2.91 -3.32
C GLY A 125 23.95 1.39 -3.40
N ARG A 126 22.97 0.76 -2.74
CA ARG A 126 22.61 -0.64 -2.97
C ARG A 126 21.14 -0.67 -3.35
N PHE A 127 20.84 -1.38 -4.43
CA PHE A 127 19.46 -1.65 -4.83
C PHE A 127 19.32 -3.15 -5.01
N HIS A 128 18.47 -3.74 -4.18
CA HIS A 128 18.07 -5.13 -4.28
C HIS A 128 16.58 -5.15 -4.59
N TRP A 129 16.20 -5.91 -5.62
CA TRP A 129 14.81 -6.10 -5.99
C TRP A 129 14.59 -7.55 -6.40
N ARG A 130 13.45 -8.11 -6.01
CA ARG A 130 13.04 -9.48 -6.35
C ARG A 130 12.30 -9.46 -7.69
N PRO A 131 12.86 -10.01 -8.80
CA PRO A 131 12.26 -9.84 -10.13
C PRO A 131 10.84 -10.42 -10.27
N SER A 132 10.51 -11.46 -9.52
CA SER A 132 9.20 -12.12 -9.58
C SER A 132 8.05 -11.24 -9.06
N ILE A 133 8.32 -10.17 -8.29
CA ILE A 133 7.27 -9.23 -7.85
C ILE A 133 6.52 -8.61 -9.04
N ARG A 134 7.21 -8.40 -10.17
CA ARG A 134 6.59 -7.81 -11.36
C ARG A 134 5.46 -8.68 -11.89
N GLY A 135 5.67 -10.00 -11.95
CA GLY A 135 4.65 -10.96 -12.40
C GLY A 135 3.47 -10.99 -11.44
N GLU A 136 3.76 -11.10 -10.15
CA GLU A 136 2.75 -11.15 -9.08
C GLU A 136 1.88 -9.87 -9.05
N LEU A 137 2.47 -8.69 -9.27
CA LEU A 137 1.72 -7.43 -9.36
C LEU A 137 0.80 -7.39 -10.57
N LEU A 138 1.27 -7.84 -11.74
CA LEU A 138 0.47 -7.89 -12.95
C LEU A 138 -0.71 -8.86 -12.79
N GLU A 139 -0.48 -10.03 -12.21
CA GLU A 139 -1.52 -11.01 -11.92
C GLU A 139 -2.58 -10.45 -10.96
N LYS A 140 -2.16 -9.78 -9.87
CA LYS A 140 -3.08 -9.18 -8.90
C LYS A 140 -3.89 -8.02 -9.48
N ILE A 141 -3.29 -7.18 -10.32
CA ILE A 141 -4.03 -6.10 -11.00
C ILE A 141 -5.11 -6.68 -11.92
N ASN A 142 -4.77 -7.73 -12.66
CA ASN A 142 -5.71 -8.39 -13.56
C ASN A 142 -6.83 -9.12 -12.80
N SER A 143 -6.56 -9.66 -11.61
CA SER A 143 -7.58 -10.33 -10.79
C SER A 143 -8.62 -9.38 -10.21
N VAL A 144 -8.25 -8.14 -9.90
CA VAL A 144 -9.19 -7.11 -9.37
C VAL A 144 -10.04 -6.49 -10.48
N GLY A 145 -9.59 -6.56 -11.74
CA GLY A 145 -10.31 -5.99 -12.88
C GLY A 145 -11.45 -6.85 -13.44
N ASN A 146 -11.34 -8.18 -13.35
CA ASN A 146 -12.30 -9.14 -13.90
C ASN A 146 -13.40 -9.49 -12.89
#